data_AF-A0A1B8YGK0-F1
#
_entry.id   AF-A0A1B8YGK0-F1
#
_cell.length_a   1.000
_cell.length_b   1.000
_cell.length_c   1.000
_cell.angle_alpha   90.00
_cell.angle_beta   90.00
_cell.angle_gamma   90.00
#
_symmetry.space_group_name_H-M   'P 1'
#
loop_
_entity.id
_entity.type
_entity.pdbx_description
1 polymer ?
#
loop_
_entity_poly.entity_id
_entity_poly.type
_entity_poly.pdbx_seq_one_letter_code
_entity_poly.pdbx_strand_id
1 'polypeptide(L)'
;MEKEHNPYNSETNLENTNIKSTGPSADDLKSRFKEGSIPLEADFSDLIDIADIGRKATGQAPGQTDNLDSALELDNGGMLKVKVNSSGGLEKDEDGLGVKIKDKSLLANNDGLKVNISHGINVDKDGVGVLCWDGGGITVTDNTGLYLKLDGGTHDNSWSGTSGLSLSTDGVKVKASSGIKVDEDGVSVDIEAVLSKLADRIIPPGTIVPFYGSGSGNEPCPEGWAWCDGKNGTPYLNNNENLNINLISGNVNTSPHSHPYKISDDIESEGILVNIFNIRYMIKKFP
;
A
#
# COMPACT_ATOMS: atom_id res chain seq x y z
N MET A 1 5.56 10.11 47.13
CA MET A 1 4.76 9.06 47.81
C MET A 1 5.36 7.74 47.43
N GLU A 2 6.33 7.32 48.23
CA GLU A 2 6.90 5.97 48.20
C GLU A 2 5.80 4.97 48.55
N LYS A 3 5.70 3.90 47.77
CA LYS A 3 5.14 2.64 48.25
C LYS A 3 6.16 1.57 47.94
N GLU A 4 7.04 1.36 48.92
CA GLU A 4 7.79 0.13 49.07
C GLU A 4 6.81 -1.03 49.19
N HIS A 5 6.90 -2.00 48.28
CA HIS A 5 6.40 -3.34 48.50
C HIS A 5 7.42 -4.34 47.98
N ASN A 6 8.34 -4.69 48.88
CA ASN A 6 8.89 -6.03 48.96
C ASN A 6 8.33 -6.64 50.25
N PRO A 7 7.73 -7.82 50.16
CA PRO A 7 8.33 -8.89 50.94
C PRO A 7 8.58 -10.09 50.05
N TYR A 8 9.78 -10.65 50.23
CA TYR A 8 10.07 -12.07 50.12
C TYR A 8 8.79 -12.92 50.20
N ASN A 9 8.38 -13.47 49.06
CA ASN A 9 7.63 -14.71 49.07
C ASN A 9 8.50 -15.77 48.40
N SER A 10 9.52 -16.21 49.17
CA SER A 10 10.12 -17.53 48.98
C SER A 10 9.11 -18.56 49.46
N GLU A 11 8.01 -18.71 48.74
CA GLU A 11 7.23 -19.93 48.79
C GLU A 11 8.08 -20.98 48.06
N THR A 12 8.94 -21.63 48.83
CA THR A 12 9.51 -22.91 48.47
C THR A 12 8.35 -23.83 48.12
N ASN A 13 8.16 -24.13 46.84
CA ASN A 13 7.33 -25.22 46.38
C ASN A 13 7.82 -26.51 47.05
N LEU A 14 7.25 -26.83 48.22
CA LEU A 14 7.52 -28.02 49.01
C LEU A 14 6.80 -29.26 48.45
N GLU A 15 6.13 -29.15 47.31
CA GLU A 15 5.32 -30.23 46.71
C GLU A 15 6.11 -31.36 46.05
N ASN A 16 7.45 -31.42 46.15
CA ASN A 16 8.25 -32.55 45.64
C ASN A 16 9.16 -33.22 46.68
N THR A 17 8.81 -33.19 47.96
CA THR A 17 9.65 -33.82 49.02
C THR A 17 9.29 -35.26 49.39
N ASN A 18 8.37 -35.91 48.67
CA ASN A 18 8.04 -37.32 48.92
C ASN A 18 8.21 -38.18 47.65
N ILE A 19 9.35 -38.02 46.96
CA ILE A 19 9.81 -39.04 46.02
C ILE A 19 10.20 -40.25 46.88
N LYS A 20 9.27 -41.18 47.04
CA LYS A 20 9.52 -42.44 47.73
C LYS A 20 10.64 -43.15 46.94
N SER A 21 11.85 -43.19 47.51
CA SER A 21 12.99 -43.88 46.91
C SER A 21 12.55 -45.30 46.53
N THR A 22 12.72 -45.67 45.27
CA THR A 22 12.63 -47.06 44.84
C THR A 22 13.87 -47.77 45.34
N GLY A 23 13.74 -48.42 46.49
CA GLY A 23 14.79 -49.22 47.12
C GLY A 23 15.67 -48.48 48.15
N PRO A 24 16.53 -49.22 48.85
CA PRO A 24 17.49 -48.72 49.85
C PRO A 24 18.55 -47.78 49.24
N SER A 25 19.22 -46.99 50.08
CA SER A 25 20.29 -46.10 49.61
C SER A 25 21.49 -46.90 49.10
N ALA A 26 22.35 -46.25 48.30
CA ALA A 26 23.58 -46.88 47.81
C ALA A 26 24.49 -47.35 48.96
N ASP A 27 24.55 -46.63 50.07
CA ASP A 27 25.39 -47.01 51.21
C ASP A 27 24.74 -48.13 52.05
N ASP A 28 23.41 -48.17 52.14
CA ASP A 28 22.69 -49.31 52.73
C ASP A 28 22.97 -50.58 51.94
N LEU A 29 22.86 -50.54 50.60
CA LEU A 29 23.20 -51.66 49.74
C LEU A 29 24.65 -52.09 49.95
N LYS A 30 25.61 -51.17 49.91
CA LYS A 30 27.03 -51.51 50.20
C LYS A 30 27.22 -52.15 51.57
N SER A 31 26.46 -51.73 52.59
CA SER A 31 26.54 -52.28 53.94
C SER A 31 26.00 -53.72 54.03
N ARG A 32 25.03 -54.08 53.18
CA ARG A 32 24.45 -55.43 53.07
C ARG A 32 25.29 -56.34 52.17
N PHE A 33 25.91 -55.76 51.14
CA PHE A 33 26.83 -56.41 50.20
C PHE A 33 28.33 -56.21 50.57
N LYS A 34 28.67 -56.40 51.85
CA LYS A 34 30.07 -56.34 52.33
C LYS A 34 30.61 -57.72 52.73
N GLU A 35 31.93 -57.83 52.83
CA GLU A 35 32.60 -59.02 53.31
C GLU A 35 32.05 -59.49 54.68
N GLY A 36 31.82 -60.79 54.81
CA GLY A 36 31.23 -61.40 56.02
C GLY A 36 29.72 -61.21 56.17
N SER A 37 29.05 -60.52 55.25
CA SER A 37 27.58 -60.42 55.22
C SER A 37 27.00 -61.41 54.19
N ILE A 38 25.80 -61.94 54.48
CA ILE A 38 25.02 -62.78 53.55
C ILE A 38 23.81 -61.96 53.11
N PRO A 39 23.81 -61.36 51.90
CA PRO A 39 22.66 -60.63 51.39
C PRO A 39 21.41 -61.51 51.27
N LEU A 40 20.24 -60.94 51.52
CA LEU A 40 18.94 -61.61 51.42
C LEU A 40 18.38 -61.52 50.00
N GLU A 41 17.37 -62.35 49.69
CA GLU A 41 16.63 -62.28 48.42
C GLU A 41 16.09 -60.87 48.14
N ALA A 42 15.56 -60.19 49.16
CA ALA A 42 15.09 -58.81 49.05
C ALA A 42 16.22 -57.84 48.65
N ASP A 43 17.44 -58.03 49.16
CA ASP A 43 18.59 -57.17 48.82
C ASP A 43 19.00 -57.32 47.35
N PHE A 44 18.89 -58.53 46.80
CA PHE A 44 19.11 -58.78 45.38
C PHE A 44 17.99 -58.19 44.52
N SER A 45 16.73 -58.33 44.94
CA SER A 45 15.59 -57.72 44.24
C SER A 45 15.75 -56.20 44.18
N ASP A 46 16.05 -55.57 45.31
CA ASP A 46 16.30 -54.13 45.42
C ASP A 46 17.41 -53.68 44.46
N LEU A 47 18.53 -54.41 44.41
CA LEU A 47 19.64 -54.10 43.52
C LEU A 47 19.26 -54.25 42.04
N ILE A 48 18.52 -55.30 41.68
CA ILE A 48 18.07 -55.56 40.31
C ILE A 48 17.11 -54.46 39.85
N ASP A 49 16.15 -54.08 40.70
CA ASP A 49 15.16 -53.06 40.37
C ASP A 49 15.83 -51.69 40.17
N ILE A 50 16.76 -51.31 41.04
CA ILE A 50 17.54 -50.07 40.90
C ILE A 50 18.38 -50.09 39.62
N ALA A 51 19.06 -51.20 39.32
CA ALA A 51 19.86 -51.35 38.11
C ALA A 51 18.99 -51.30 36.84
N ASP A 52 17.80 -51.92 36.88
CA ASP A 52 16.85 -51.93 35.78
C ASP A 52 16.26 -50.53 35.51
N ILE A 53 15.96 -49.76 36.57
CA ILE A 53 15.55 -48.35 36.47
C ILE A 53 16.65 -47.52 35.80
N GLY A 54 17.90 -47.64 36.23
CA GLY A 54 19.03 -46.90 35.65
C GLY A 54 19.20 -47.21 34.16
N ARG A 55 19.16 -48.49 33.78
CA ARG A 55 19.23 -48.94 32.39
C ARG A 55 18.06 -48.43 31.54
N LYS A 56 16.83 -48.45 32.08
CA LYS A 56 15.65 -47.91 31.39
C LYS A 56 15.74 -46.39 31.19
N ALA A 57 16.23 -45.67 32.19
CA ALA A 57 16.39 -44.22 32.13
C ALA A 57 17.34 -43.77 31.01
N THR A 58 18.35 -44.58 30.69
CA THR A 58 19.30 -44.33 29.59
C THR A 58 18.86 -44.94 28.25
N GLY A 59 17.66 -45.53 28.19
CA GLY A 59 17.12 -46.13 26.98
C GLY A 59 17.82 -47.42 26.54
N GLN A 60 18.63 -48.04 27.39
CA GLN A 60 19.34 -49.29 27.09
C GLN A 60 18.37 -50.48 27.22
N ALA A 61 18.43 -51.47 26.31
CA ALA A 61 17.71 -52.75 26.44
C ALA A 61 18.57 -53.78 27.24
N PRO A 62 18.00 -54.87 27.78
CA PRO A 62 18.81 -55.91 28.41
C PRO A 62 19.78 -56.51 27.38
N GLY A 63 21.09 -56.33 27.59
CA GLY A 63 22.14 -56.92 26.75
C GLY A 63 22.63 -56.11 25.55
N GLN A 64 22.37 -54.79 25.44
CA GLN A 64 22.83 -54.01 24.28
C GLN A 64 23.45 -52.64 24.55
N THR A 65 24.31 -52.28 23.58
CA THR A 65 24.98 -51.01 23.29
C THR A 65 24.03 -49.82 23.25
N ASP A 66 24.59 -48.61 23.26
CA ASP A 66 23.86 -47.35 23.24
C ASP A 66 22.70 -47.33 22.24
N ASN A 67 21.52 -46.96 22.72
CA ASN A 67 20.37 -46.71 21.87
C ASN A 67 20.60 -45.39 21.11
N LEU A 68 21.04 -45.51 19.86
CA LEU A 68 21.36 -44.37 19.00
C LEU A 68 20.18 -43.40 18.81
N ASP A 69 18.94 -43.90 18.94
CA ASP A 69 17.69 -43.17 18.78
C ASP A 69 17.17 -42.56 20.10
N SER A 70 17.89 -42.73 21.21
CA SER A 70 17.55 -42.11 22.49
C SER A 70 17.81 -40.60 22.46
N ALA A 71 16.85 -39.81 22.96
CA ALA A 71 17.03 -38.38 23.22
C ALA A 71 17.82 -38.09 24.52
N LEU A 72 18.21 -39.15 25.24
CA LEU A 72 18.96 -39.10 26.48
C LEU A 72 20.24 -39.94 26.36
N GLU A 73 21.30 -39.50 27.01
CA GLU A 73 22.59 -40.19 27.06
C GLU A 73 23.25 -40.00 28.44
N LEU A 74 24.21 -40.84 28.79
CA LEU A 74 25.04 -40.61 29.98
C LEU A 74 26.21 -39.67 29.62
N ASP A 75 26.59 -38.80 30.54
CA ASP A 75 27.87 -38.11 30.48
C ASP A 75 29.02 -39.00 31.00
N ASN A 76 30.25 -38.47 30.94
CA ASN A 76 31.43 -39.21 31.39
C ASN A 76 31.43 -39.50 32.91
N GLY A 77 30.58 -38.80 33.69
CA GLY A 77 30.37 -39.04 35.12
C GLY A 77 29.25 -40.04 35.41
N GLY A 78 28.61 -40.59 34.37
CA GLY A 78 27.48 -41.50 34.52
C GLY A 78 26.18 -40.80 34.89
N MET A 79 26.08 -39.48 34.71
CA MET A 79 24.84 -38.72 34.91
C MET A 79 24.01 -38.69 33.62
N LEU A 80 22.69 -38.80 33.77
CA LEU A 80 21.76 -38.70 32.65
C LEU A 80 21.67 -37.26 32.15
N LYS A 81 21.82 -37.05 30.84
CA LYS A 81 21.67 -35.76 30.16
C LYS A 81 20.84 -35.88 28.89
N VAL A 82 20.34 -34.75 28.40
CA VAL A 82 19.72 -34.65 27.08
C VAL A 82 20.79 -34.73 25.99
N LYS A 83 20.56 -35.60 25.01
CA LYS A 83 21.38 -35.72 23.80
C LYS A 83 20.98 -34.60 22.84
N VAL A 84 21.87 -33.62 22.65
CA VAL A 84 21.62 -32.48 21.76
C VAL A 84 22.35 -32.70 20.43
N ASN A 85 21.62 -32.61 19.32
CA ASN A 85 22.22 -32.61 17.98
C ASN A 85 22.94 -31.27 17.75
N SER A 86 24.26 -31.29 17.57
CA SER A 86 25.08 -30.07 17.39
C SER A 86 24.70 -29.24 16.15
N SER A 87 24.08 -29.87 15.15
CA SER A 87 23.53 -29.22 13.96
C SER A 87 22.03 -28.93 14.03
N GLY A 88 21.37 -29.29 15.15
CA GLY A 88 19.95 -29.07 15.38
C GLY A 88 19.63 -27.64 15.87
N GLY A 89 18.36 -27.42 16.18
CA GLY A 89 17.82 -26.15 16.68
C GLY A 89 17.81 -26.02 18.21
N LEU A 90 18.40 -26.96 18.94
CA LEU A 90 18.55 -26.90 20.40
C LEU A 90 20.03 -26.75 20.74
N GLU A 91 20.31 -26.11 21.87
CA GLU A 91 21.64 -26.00 22.45
C GLU A 91 21.60 -26.22 23.94
N LYS A 92 22.75 -26.56 24.52
CA LYS A 92 22.92 -26.62 25.96
C LYS A 92 24.05 -25.68 26.37
N ASP A 93 23.88 -24.98 27.47
CA ASP A 93 24.86 -24.08 28.06
C ASP A 93 24.88 -24.24 29.60
N GLU A 94 25.44 -23.26 30.30
CA GLU A 94 25.50 -23.25 31.76
C GLU A 94 24.14 -23.03 32.43
N ASP A 95 23.17 -22.46 31.70
CA ASP A 95 21.82 -22.17 32.19
C ASP A 95 20.84 -23.32 31.89
N GLY A 96 21.18 -24.23 30.96
CA GLY A 96 20.45 -25.47 30.74
C GLY A 96 20.26 -25.80 29.26
N LEU A 97 19.06 -26.28 28.90
CA LEU A 97 18.69 -26.60 27.53
C LEU A 97 17.87 -25.44 26.94
N GLY A 98 18.30 -24.91 25.80
CA GLY A 98 17.69 -23.78 25.12
C GLY A 98 17.45 -24.00 23.63
N VAL A 99 16.78 -23.03 23.01
CA VAL A 99 16.61 -22.98 21.54
C VAL A 99 17.79 -22.23 20.95
N LYS A 100 18.46 -22.88 19.99
CA LYS A 100 19.58 -22.29 19.27
C LYS A 100 19.10 -21.27 18.25
N ILE A 101 19.36 -19.99 18.52
CA ILE A 101 18.96 -18.88 17.65
C ILE A 101 20.14 -18.43 16.79
N LYS A 102 20.11 -18.76 15.49
CA LYS A 102 21.21 -18.45 14.56
C LYS A 102 21.31 -16.97 14.21
N ASP A 103 20.18 -16.29 14.06
CA ASP A 103 20.10 -14.91 13.62
C ASP A 103 19.06 -14.13 14.43
N LYS A 104 18.94 -12.84 14.16
CA LYS A 104 18.04 -11.95 14.89
C LYS A 104 16.58 -12.05 14.42
N SER A 105 16.12 -13.16 13.85
CA SER A 105 14.70 -13.33 13.46
C SER A 105 13.81 -13.73 14.65
N LEU A 106 14.37 -14.41 15.64
CA LEU A 106 13.71 -14.83 16.86
C LEU A 106 14.46 -14.29 18.08
N LEU A 107 13.77 -14.22 19.21
CA LEU A 107 14.31 -13.92 20.53
C LEU A 107 13.85 -15.02 21.48
N ALA A 108 14.78 -15.55 22.27
CA ALA A 108 14.48 -16.41 23.40
C ALA A 108 14.87 -15.67 24.69
N ASN A 109 13.93 -15.49 25.61
CA ASN A 109 14.17 -14.86 26.91
C ASN A 109 13.24 -15.47 27.96
N ASN A 110 13.16 -14.86 29.14
CA ASN A 110 12.27 -15.32 30.23
C ASN A 110 10.77 -15.32 29.86
N ASP A 111 10.37 -14.63 28.78
CA ASP A 111 9.00 -14.62 28.26
C ASP A 111 8.75 -15.77 27.26
N GLY A 112 9.78 -16.57 26.94
CA GLY A 112 9.74 -17.65 25.96
C GLY A 112 10.36 -17.29 24.61
N LEU A 113 9.98 -18.04 23.57
CA LEU A 113 10.44 -17.84 22.20
C LEU A 113 9.46 -16.95 21.42
N LYS A 114 9.94 -15.84 20.87
CA LYS A 114 9.13 -14.90 20.08
C LYS A 114 9.82 -14.44 18.82
N VAL A 115 9.05 -13.91 17.87
CA VAL A 115 9.58 -13.21 16.69
C VAL A 115 10.27 -11.92 17.15
N ASN A 116 11.46 -11.67 16.62
CA ASN A 116 12.13 -10.40 16.82
C ASN A 116 11.48 -9.31 15.94
N ILE A 117 10.71 -8.43 16.57
CA ILE A 117 10.00 -7.37 15.87
C ILE A 117 10.97 -6.29 15.34
N SER A 118 11.06 -6.18 14.02
CA SER A 118 11.76 -5.09 13.33
C SER A 118 11.25 -4.93 11.89
N HIS A 119 11.56 -3.80 11.23
CA HIS A 119 11.36 -3.59 9.78
C HIS A 119 9.95 -3.86 9.22
N GLY A 120 8.89 -3.48 9.95
CA GLY A 120 7.52 -3.56 9.43
C GLY A 120 6.76 -4.83 9.80
N ILE A 121 7.21 -5.58 10.81
CA ILE A 121 6.44 -6.68 11.41
C ILE A 121 5.78 -6.20 12.71
N ASN A 122 4.49 -6.51 12.88
CA ASN A 122 3.75 -6.34 14.11
C ASN A 122 3.48 -7.71 14.75
N VAL A 123 3.55 -7.81 16.07
CA VAL A 123 3.18 -9.02 16.81
C VAL A 123 2.31 -8.60 17.99
N ASP A 124 1.09 -9.10 18.04
CA ASP A 124 0.12 -8.81 19.09
C ASP A 124 -0.65 -10.08 19.49
N LYS A 125 -1.75 -9.91 20.25
CA LYS A 125 -2.57 -11.01 20.74
C LYS A 125 -3.25 -11.82 19.63
N ASP A 126 -3.41 -11.26 18.44
CA ASP A 126 -4.09 -11.88 17.30
C ASP A 126 -3.09 -12.57 16.36
N GLY A 127 -1.79 -12.30 16.51
CA GLY A 127 -0.72 -13.06 15.86
C GLY A 127 0.41 -12.19 15.32
N VAL A 128 0.95 -12.58 14.16
CA VAL A 128 2.02 -11.87 13.45
C VAL A 128 1.43 -11.21 12.20
N GLY A 129 1.65 -9.91 12.04
CA GLY A 129 1.18 -9.11 10.91
C GLY A 129 2.21 -8.11 10.41
N VAL A 130 1.77 -7.21 9.53
CA VAL A 130 2.58 -6.11 9.01
C VAL A 130 2.32 -4.86 9.84
N LEU A 131 3.38 -4.21 10.31
CA LEU A 131 3.30 -2.90 10.94
C LEU A 131 3.19 -1.82 9.86
N CYS A 132 1.98 -1.32 9.63
CA CYS A 132 1.74 -0.22 8.71
C CYS A 132 2.02 1.13 9.39
N TRP A 133 2.55 2.10 8.64
CA TRP A 133 2.71 3.47 9.12
C TRP A 133 1.33 4.15 9.26
N ASP A 134 1.06 4.77 10.41
CA ASP A 134 -0.14 5.57 10.66
C ASP A 134 -0.15 6.81 9.75
N GLY A 135 -0.80 6.69 8.60
CA GLY A 135 -0.79 7.69 7.52
C GLY A 135 -0.11 7.22 6.23
N GLY A 136 0.48 6.03 6.21
CA GLY A 136 1.00 5.41 5.00
C GLY A 136 -0.10 4.98 4.01
N GLY A 137 0.31 4.71 2.78
CA GLY A 137 -0.58 4.23 1.71
C GLY A 137 -0.93 2.74 1.78
N ILE A 138 -0.46 2.01 2.80
CA ILE A 138 -0.78 0.59 3.03
C ILE A 138 -1.42 0.47 4.40
N THR A 139 -2.49 -0.33 4.51
CA THR A 139 -3.22 -0.58 5.74
C THR A 139 -3.62 -2.05 5.85
N VAL A 140 -3.79 -2.53 7.07
CA VAL A 140 -4.43 -3.81 7.39
C VAL A 140 -5.71 -3.45 8.14
N THR A 141 -6.85 -3.57 7.46
CA THR A 141 -8.16 -3.21 8.04
C THR A 141 -8.93 -4.42 8.57
N ASP A 142 -8.55 -5.61 8.14
CA ASP A 142 -9.12 -6.88 8.56
C ASP A 142 -8.06 -7.99 8.58
N ASN A 143 -8.46 -9.19 9.02
CA ASN A 143 -7.58 -10.37 9.03
C ASN A 143 -7.49 -11.06 7.66
N THR A 144 -7.84 -10.37 6.56
CA THR A 144 -7.88 -10.94 5.21
C THR A 144 -6.62 -10.58 4.41
N GLY A 145 -6.06 -9.38 4.58
CA GLY A 145 -4.84 -9.01 3.85
C GLY A 145 -4.37 -7.56 4.01
N LEU A 146 -3.46 -7.18 3.11
CA LEU A 146 -2.90 -5.83 2.97
C LEU A 146 -3.70 -5.06 1.91
N TYR A 147 -4.06 -3.82 2.23
CA TYR A 147 -4.81 -2.94 1.33
C TYR A 147 -4.05 -1.65 1.04
N LEU A 148 -4.33 -1.05 -0.11
CA LEU A 148 -3.88 0.30 -0.43
C LEU A 148 -4.88 1.32 0.10
N LYS A 149 -4.39 2.28 0.88
CA LYS A 149 -5.14 3.44 1.35
C LYS A 149 -4.94 4.60 0.37
N LEU A 150 -5.98 4.93 -0.37
CA LEU A 150 -6.00 6.12 -1.23
C LEU A 150 -6.49 7.34 -0.44
N ASP A 151 -5.97 8.53 -0.79
CA ASP A 151 -6.37 9.78 -0.15
C ASP A 151 -7.89 10.03 -0.26
N GLY A 152 -8.49 10.43 0.87
CA GLY A 152 -9.94 10.58 1.05
C GLY A 152 -10.74 9.28 1.13
N GLY A 153 -10.11 8.10 1.07
CA GLY A 153 -10.78 6.81 1.22
C GLY A 153 -11.13 6.50 2.68
N THR A 154 -12.24 5.80 2.90
CA THR A 154 -12.62 5.28 4.24
C THR A 154 -12.16 3.83 4.42
N HIS A 155 -12.16 3.35 5.67
CA HIS A 155 -11.69 2.01 6.03
C HIS A 155 -12.65 0.88 5.61
N ASP A 156 -13.84 1.20 5.11
CA ASP A 156 -14.93 0.25 4.84
C ASP A 156 -14.90 -0.34 3.41
N ASN A 157 -13.72 -0.64 2.87
CA ASN A 157 -13.52 -1.06 1.47
C ASN A 157 -14.02 -0.04 0.41
N SER A 158 -14.48 1.13 0.83
CA SER A 158 -14.81 2.28 -0.03
C SER A 158 -13.54 3.09 -0.30
N TRP A 159 -12.63 2.50 -1.06
CA TRP A 159 -11.30 3.03 -1.34
C TRP A 159 -11.26 4.14 -2.39
N SER A 160 -12.40 4.69 -2.80
CA SER A 160 -12.50 5.78 -3.76
C SER A 160 -12.66 7.12 -3.05
N GLY A 161 -11.56 7.67 -2.53
CA GLY A 161 -11.56 9.03 -2.01
C GLY A 161 -11.49 10.11 -3.10
N THR A 162 -10.93 11.26 -2.73
CA THR A 162 -10.61 12.39 -3.62
C THR A 162 -9.40 12.13 -4.52
N SER A 163 -8.72 10.98 -4.34
CA SER A 163 -7.59 10.57 -5.16
C SER A 163 -7.96 10.49 -6.66
N GLY A 164 -7.00 10.82 -7.51
CA GLY A 164 -7.03 10.56 -8.95
C GLY A 164 -6.86 9.07 -9.30
N LEU A 165 -6.80 8.20 -8.30
CA LEU A 165 -6.76 6.75 -8.43
C LEU A 165 -8.02 6.11 -7.85
N SER A 166 -8.32 4.90 -8.29
CA SER A 166 -9.38 4.04 -7.77
C SER A 166 -8.88 2.60 -7.71
N LEU A 167 -9.46 1.81 -6.82
CA LEU A 167 -9.17 0.38 -6.70
C LEU A 167 -10.34 -0.42 -7.29
N SER A 168 -10.03 -1.47 -8.03
CA SER A 168 -10.98 -2.48 -8.50
C SER A 168 -10.43 -3.88 -8.28
N THR A 169 -11.21 -4.90 -8.61
CA THR A 169 -10.77 -6.30 -8.62
C THR A 169 -9.57 -6.55 -9.54
N ASP A 170 -9.29 -5.65 -10.48
CA ASP A 170 -8.17 -5.75 -11.42
C ASP A 170 -6.93 -4.98 -10.91
N GLY A 171 -7.00 -4.38 -9.72
CA GLY A 171 -5.92 -3.60 -9.11
C GLY A 171 -6.18 -2.09 -9.08
N VAL A 172 -5.12 -1.30 -9.23
CA VAL A 172 -5.16 0.17 -9.17
C VAL A 172 -5.41 0.75 -10.56
N LYS A 173 -6.36 1.67 -10.69
CA LYS A 173 -6.69 2.36 -11.95
C LYS A 173 -6.73 3.88 -11.76
N VAL A 174 -6.52 4.63 -12.85
CA VAL A 174 -6.73 6.08 -12.85
C VAL A 174 -8.23 6.38 -12.84
N LYS A 175 -8.65 7.26 -11.93
CA LYS A 175 -9.99 7.83 -11.86
C LYS A 175 -10.06 9.02 -12.82
N ALA A 176 -10.38 8.73 -14.07
CA ALA A 176 -10.44 9.73 -15.14
C ALA A 176 -11.44 10.86 -14.82
N SER A 177 -11.10 12.08 -15.21
CA SER A 177 -11.97 13.26 -15.17
C SER A 177 -11.92 13.98 -16.53
N SER A 178 -12.59 15.11 -16.65
CA SER A 178 -12.66 15.88 -17.90
C SER A 178 -11.26 16.22 -18.43
N GLY A 179 -10.98 15.83 -19.68
CA GLY A 179 -9.68 16.02 -20.33
C GLY A 179 -8.72 14.84 -20.18
N ILE A 180 -9.08 13.79 -19.43
CA ILE A 180 -8.28 12.57 -19.29
C ILE A 180 -9.09 11.39 -19.84
N LYS A 181 -8.48 10.61 -20.73
CA LYS A 181 -9.02 9.36 -21.26
C LYS A 181 -8.21 8.20 -20.69
N VAL A 182 -8.90 7.14 -20.24
CA VAL A 182 -8.30 5.89 -19.77
C VAL A 182 -8.95 4.74 -20.54
N ASP A 183 -8.16 4.02 -21.32
CA ASP A 183 -8.60 2.89 -22.16
C ASP A 183 -7.53 1.78 -22.22
N GLU A 184 -7.67 0.85 -23.16
CA GLU A 184 -6.74 -0.26 -23.34
C GLU A 184 -5.32 0.16 -23.76
N ASP A 185 -5.17 1.35 -24.34
CA ASP A 185 -3.88 1.93 -24.73
C ASP A 185 -3.22 2.71 -23.57
N GLY A 186 -3.94 2.90 -22.46
CA GLY A 186 -3.43 3.51 -21.23
C GLY A 186 -4.10 4.84 -20.90
N VAL A 187 -3.30 5.84 -20.50
CA VAL A 187 -3.79 7.17 -20.06
C VAL A 187 -3.36 8.22 -21.08
N SER A 188 -4.33 8.97 -21.60
CA SER A 188 -4.09 10.02 -22.60
C SER A 188 -4.93 11.27 -22.33
N VAL A 189 -4.66 12.34 -23.09
CA VAL A 189 -5.47 13.56 -23.07
C VAL A 189 -6.70 13.35 -23.95
N ASP A 190 -7.88 13.63 -23.39
CA ASP A 190 -9.12 13.69 -24.15
C ASP A 190 -9.18 15.00 -24.94
N ILE A 191 -8.66 14.97 -26.16
CA ILE A 191 -8.57 16.14 -27.05
C ILE A 191 -9.97 16.68 -27.38
N GLU A 192 -10.98 15.82 -27.54
CA GLU A 192 -12.35 16.25 -27.86
C GLU A 192 -12.99 17.02 -26.70
N ALA A 193 -12.79 16.54 -25.46
CA ALA A 193 -13.22 17.26 -24.26
C ALA A 193 -12.50 18.61 -24.08
N VAL A 194 -11.25 18.72 -24.55
CA VAL A 194 -10.49 19.98 -24.52
C VAL A 194 -10.98 20.95 -25.61
N LEU A 195 -11.18 20.46 -26.83
CA LEU A 195 -11.61 21.28 -27.97
C LEU A 195 -13.00 21.88 -27.76
N SER A 196 -13.94 21.10 -27.21
CA SER A 196 -15.28 21.60 -26.88
C SER A 196 -15.26 22.77 -25.90
N LYS A 197 -14.36 22.76 -24.90
CA LYS A 197 -14.19 23.87 -23.95
C LYS A 197 -13.42 25.06 -24.52
N LEU A 198 -12.56 24.84 -25.51
CA LEU A 198 -11.78 25.90 -26.16
C LEU A 198 -12.57 26.62 -27.25
N ALA A 199 -13.48 25.94 -27.94
CA ALA A 199 -14.27 26.51 -29.04
C ALA A 199 -14.95 27.84 -28.64
N ASP A 200 -15.53 27.90 -27.44
CA ASP A 200 -16.23 29.09 -26.93
C ASP A 200 -15.28 30.15 -26.33
N ARG A 201 -14.02 29.80 -26.07
CA ARG A 201 -13.00 30.72 -25.52
C ARG A 201 -12.18 31.41 -26.61
N ILE A 202 -11.91 30.72 -27.72
CA ILE A 202 -11.10 31.28 -28.82
C ILE A 202 -11.93 32.27 -29.64
N ILE A 203 -13.19 31.93 -29.94
CA ILE A 203 -14.14 32.82 -30.60
C ILE A 203 -15.47 32.77 -29.81
N PRO A 204 -15.70 33.73 -28.90
CA PRO A 204 -16.92 33.75 -28.10
C PRO A 204 -18.19 33.78 -28.96
N PRO A 205 -19.28 33.10 -28.55
CA PRO A 205 -20.59 33.30 -29.15
C PRO A 205 -20.97 34.78 -29.25
N GLY A 206 -21.57 35.17 -30.38
CA GLY A 206 -21.86 36.57 -30.67
C GLY A 206 -20.71 37.33 -31.35
N THR A 207 -19.51 36.74 -31.46
CA THR A 207 -18.41 37.35 -32.24
C THR A 207 -18.79 37.42 -33.70
N ILE A 208 -18.71 38.61 -34.28
CA ILE A 208 -18.99 38.88 -35.70
C ILE A 208 -17.67 38.98 -36.43
N VAL A 209 -17.53 38.24 -37.52
CA VAL A 209 -16.35 38.30 -38.40
C VAL A 209 -16.76 38.50 -39.85
N PRO A 210 -15.93 39.20 -40.65
CA PRO A 210 -16.08 39.17 -42.10
C PRO A 210 -15.72 37.77 -42.62
N PHE A 211 -16.48 37.31 -43.61
CA PHE A 211 -16.33 36.05 -44.32
C PHE A 211 -16.30 36.34 -45.81
N TYR A 212 -15.19 36.00 -46.45
CA TYR A 212 -14.98 36.18 -47.88
C TYR A 212 -15.50 34.95 -48.60
N GLY A 213 -16.68 35.09 -49.20
CA GLY A 213 -17.28 34.00 -49.98
C GLY A 213 -16.86 34.03 -51.45
N SER A 214 -17.18 32.95 -52.15
CA SER A 214 -17.00 32.77 -53.60
C SER A 214 -17.79 33.76 -54.49
N GLY A 215 -18.60 34.65 -53.90
CA GLY A 215 -19.45 35.60 -54.63
C GLY A 215 -20.71 35.01 -55.26
N SER A 216 -20.91 33.69 -55.17
CA SER A 216 -22.02 32.96 -55.81
C SER A 216 -23.38 33.12 -55.12
N GLY A 217 -23.47 33.86 -54.02
CA GLY A 217 -24.68 34.04 -53.21
C GLY A 217 -25.15 32.79 -52.44
N ASN A 218 -24.85 31.59 -52.95
CA ASN A 218 -25.38 30.30 -52.50
C ASN A 218 -24.44 29.51 -51.58
N GLU A 219 -23.31 30.07 -51.18
CA GLU A 219 -22.38 29.39 -50.27
C GLU A 219 -23.00 29.22 -48.87
N PRO A 220 -22.99 27.99 -48.31
CA PRO A 220 -23.55 27.73 -46.99
C PRO A 220 -22.73 28.44 -45.92
N CYS A 221 -23.40 28.87 -44.84
CA CYS A 221 -22.69 29.38 -43.68
C CYS A 221 -21.88 28.23 -43.04
N PRO A 222 -20.59 28.42 -42.70
CA PRO A 222 -19.79 27.40 -42.04
C PRO A 222 -20.47 26.85 -40.78
N GLU A 223 -20.22 25.58 -40.48
CA GLU A 223 -20.77 24.95 -39.28
C GLU A 223 -20.35 25.71 -38.01
N GLY A 224 -21.28 25.87 -37.08
CA GLY A 224 -21.09 26.70 -35.89
C GLY A 224 -21.26 28.22 -36.10
N TRP A 225 -21.56 28.67 -37.31
CA TRP A 225 -21.80 30.09 -37.64
C TRP A 225 -23.20 30.34 -38.21
N ALA A 226 -23.69 31.57 -38.07
CA ALA A 226 -24.92 32.03 -38.70
C ALA A 226 -24.66 33.31 -39.51
N TRP A 227 -25.39 33.50 -40.60
CA TRP A 227 -25.33 34.75 -41.34
C TRP A 227 -25.91 35.90 -40.52
N CYS A 228 -25.28 37.08 -40.58
CA CYS A 228 -25.83 38.32 -40.06
C CYS A 228 -26.88 38.87 -41.03
N ASP A 229 -28.01 38.17 -41.16
CA ASP A 229 -29.11 38.48 -42.07
C ASP A 229 -30.39 38.95 -41.35
N GLY A 230 -30.30 39.29 -40.07
CA GLY A 230 -31.45 39.77 -39.28
C GLY A 230 -32.37 38.66 -38.76
N LYS A 231 -32.14 37.40 -39.14
CA LYS A 231 -32.98 36.27 -38.71
C LYS A 231 -32.41 35.65 -37.45
N ASN A 232 -33.27 34.97 -36.68
CA ASN A 232 -32.89 34.23 -35.48
C ASN A 232 -32.05 35.08 -34.48
N GLY A 233 -32.32 36.39 -34.41
CA GLY A 233 -31.63 37.31 -33.52
C GLY A 233 -30.23 37.77 -33.99
N THR A 234 -29.81 37.45 -35.22
CA THR A 234 -28.54 37.95 -35.76
C THR A 234 -28.67 39.41 -36.19
N PRO A 235 -27.58 40.21 -36.15
CA PRO A 235 -27.59 41.57 -36.72
C PRO A 235 -27.86 41.58 -38.22
N TYR A 236 -28.41 42.67 -38.74
CA TYR A 236 -28.68 42.83 -40.18
C TYR A 236 -27.49 43.51 -40.87
N LEU A 237 -26.44 42.73 -41.21
CA LEU A 237 -25.16 43.23 -41.77
C LEU A 237 -24.86 42.72 -43.19
N ASN A 238 -25.71 41.86 -43.76
CA ASN A 238 -25.56 41.31 -45.12
C ASN A 238 -26.57 41.87 -46.12
N ASN A 239 -27.09 43.08 -45.87
CA ASN A 239 -28.05 43.74 -46.76
C ASN A 239 -27.35 44.70 -47.72
N ASN A 240 -27.78 44.67 -48.99
CA ASN A 240 -27.19 45.50 -50.03
C ASN A 240 -27.70 46.95 -50.03
N GLU A 241 -28.54 47.33 -49.06
CA GLU A 241 -29.39 48.51 -49.18
C GLU A 241 -28.98 49.74 -48.37
N ASN A 242 -27.89 49.72 -47.59
CA ASN A 242 -27.17 50.90 -47.06
C ASN A 242 -26.32 50.49 -45.83
N LEU A 243 -25.12 49.95 -46.07
CA LEU A 243 -24.15 49.70 -45.00
C LEU A 243 -23.02 50.72 -45.09
N ASN A 244 -23.09 51.79 -44.29
CA ASN A 244 -21.93 52.61 -44.01
C ASN A 244 -21.05 51.85 -43.01
N ILE A 245 -20.18 50.98 -43.51
CA ILE A 245 -19.22 50.25 -42.69
C ILE A 245 -18.03 51.16 -42.43
N ASN A 246 -17.89 51.63 -41.20
CA ASN A 246 -16.73 52.39 -40.80
C ASN A 246 -15.57 51.43 -40.53
N LEU A 247 -14.63 51.33 -41.47
CA LEU A 247 -13.46 50.45 -41.38
C LEU A 247 -12.33 51.05 -40.53
N ILE A 248 -12.27 52.38 -40.39
CA ILE A 248 -11.21 53.10 -39.69
C ILE A 248 -11.84 54.19 -38.83
N SER A 249 -11.93 53.94 -37.52
CA SER A 249 -12.35 54.91 -36.52
C SER A 249 -11.11 55.39 -35.76
N GLY A 250 -10.87 56.70 -35.75
CA GLY A 250 -9.84 57.35 -34.95
C GLY A 250 -10.37 58.68 -34.42
N ASN A 251 -10.16 58.96 -33.14
CA ASN A 251 -10.58 60.22 -32.53
C ASN A 251 -9.76 61.37 -33.11
N VAL A 252 -10.40 62.26 -33.85
CA VAL A 252 -9.86 63.60 -34.10
C VAL A 252 -10.70 64.59 -33.33
N ASN A 253 -10.09 65.22 -32.32
CA ASN A 253 -10.63 66.37 -31.59
C ASN A 253 -10.73 67.61 -32.50
N THR A 254 -11.47 67.53 -33.60
CA THR A 254 -11.73 68.66 -34.50
C THR A 254 -13.09 68.49 -35.18
N SER A 255 -14.09 69.21 -34.65
CA SER A 255 -15.37 69.60 -35.27
C SER A 255 -16.33 68.50 -35.80
N PRO A 256 -17.65 68.66 -35.63
CA PRO A 256 -18.69 67.64 -35.91
C PRO A 256 -18.95 67.36 -37.41
N HIS A 257 -18.00 67.68 -38.29
CA HIS A 257 -18.05 67.43 -39.72
C HIS A 257 -16.86 66.57 -40.16
N SER A 258 -16.67 65.41 -39.52
CA SER A 258 -15.81 64.37 -40.07
C SER A 258 -16.52 63.79 -41.31
N HIS A 259 -16.28 64.38 -42.47
CA HIS A 259 -16.64 63.75 -43.74
C HIS A 259 -15.98 62.37 -43.79
N PRO A 260 -16.68 61.31 -44.26
CA PRO A 260 -16.03 60.04 -44.52
C PRO A 260 -14.87 60.30 -45.47
N TYR A 261 -13.65 59.93 -45.08
CA TYR A 261 -12.50 60.01 -45.96
C TYR A 261 -12.77 59.05 -47.12
N LYS A 262 -13.02 59.59 -48.31
CA LYS A 262 -13.12 58.77 -49.51
C LYS A 262 -11.73 58.17 -49.75
N ILE A 263 -11.65 56.85 -49.74
CA ILE A 263 -10.52 56.14 -50.35
C ILE A 263 -10.52 56.58 -51.82
N SER A 264 -9.49 57.31 -52.26
CA SER A 264 -9.45 57.90 -53.59
C SER A 264 -9.33 56.82 -54.66
N ASP A 265 -9.98 57.03 -55.81
CA ASP A 265 -9.87 56.16 -56.99
C ASP A 265 -8.52 56.32 -57.72
N ASP A 266 -7.66 57.24 -57.27
CA ASP A 266 -6.35 57.53 -57.88
C ASP A 266 -5.30 56.49 -57.47
N ILE A 267 -5.04 55.55 -58.40
CA ILE A 267 -4.07 54.45 -58.32
C ILE A 267 -2.59 54.94 -58.31
N GLU A 268 -2.35 56.24 -58.51
CA GLU A 268 -0.99 56.79 -58.69
C GLU A 268 -0.28 57.22 -57.40
N SER A 269 -0.90 57.05 -56.23
CA SER A 269 -0.23 57.25 -54.94
C SER A 269 -0.19 55.94 -54.16
N GLU A 270 0.85 55.73 -53.36
CA GLU A 270 1.08 54.54 -52.50
C GLU A 270 0.03 54.42 -51.36
N GLY A 271 -1.25 54.38 -51.73
CA GLY A 271 -2.40 54.30 -50.83
C GLY A 271 -2.84 52.87 -50.53
N ILE A 272 -3.65 52.72 -49.48
CA ILE A 272 -4.23 51.43 -49.07
C ILE A 272 -5.41 51.09 -50.00
N LEU A 273 -5.27 50.01 -50.79
CA LEU A 273 -6.38 49.41 -51.53
C LEU A 273 -7.17 48.48 -50.60
N VAL A 274 -8.45 48.78 -50.39
CA VAL A 274 -9.37 47.92 -49.62
C VAL A 274 -10.36 47.25 -50.56
N ASN A 275 -10.23 45.94 -50.76
CA ASN A 275 -11.20 45.15 -51.50
C ASN A 275 -12.28 44.60 -50.55
N ILE A 276 -13.51 45.10 -50.71
CA ILE A 276 -14.69 44.66 -49.95
C ILE A 276 -15.68 43.82 -50.76
N PHE A 277 -15.30 43.41 -51.98
CA PHE A 277 -16.16 42.57 -52.81
C PHE A 277 -16.37 41.19 -52.15
N ASN A 278 -17.61 40.72 -52.15
CA ASN A 278 -18.04 39.42 -51.63
C ASN A 278 -17.80 39.20 -50.12
N ILE A 279 -17.59 40.27 -49.34
CA ILE A 279 -17.62 40.18 -47.89
C ILE A 279 -19.06 39.98 -47.42
N ARG A 280 -19.26 38.96 -46.59
CA ARG A 280 -20.45 38.77 -45.77
C ARG A 280 -20.06 38.68 -44.31
N TYR A 281 -20.91 39.12 -43.41
CA TYR A 281 -20.70 39.01 -41.98
C TYR A 281 -21.41 37.77 -41.44
N MET A 282 -20.68 37.00 -40.64
CA MET A 282 -21.22 35.86 -39.91
C MET A 282 -20.96 36.02 -38.42
N ILE A 283 -21.84 35.46 -37.61
CA ILE A 283 -21.79 35.51 -36.16
C ILE A 283 -21.63 34.10 -35.60
N LYS A 284 -20.74 33.93 -34.62
CA LYS A 284 -20.58 32.65 -33.92
C LYS A 284 -21.88 32.34 -33.17
N LYS A 285 -22.48 31.17 -33.44
CA LYS A 285 -23.76 30.77 -32.82
C LYS A 285 -23.63 30.71 -31.30
N PHE A 286 -24.70 31.06 -30.61
CA PHE A 286 -24.89 30.67 -29.21
C PHE A 286 -25.18 29.17 -29.14
N PRO A 287 -24.60 28.45 -28.16
CA PRO A 287 -24.92 27.05 -27.92
C PRO A 287 -26.41 26.86 -27.56
#